data_AF-A0A2A2JNV2-F1
#
_entry.id   AF-A0A2A2JNV2-F1
#
_cell.length_a   1.000
_cell.length_b   1.000
_cell.length_c   1.000
_cell.angle_alpha   90.00
_cell.angle_beta   90.00
_cell.angle_gamma   90.00
#
_symmetry.space_group_name_H-M   'P 1'
#
loop_
_entity.id
_entity.type
_entity.pdbx_description
1 polymer ?
#
loop_
_entity_poly.entity_id
_entity_poly.type
_entity_poly.pdbx_seq_one_letter_code
_entity_poly.pdbx_strand_id
1 'polypeptide(L)'
;MIYLVLLAASVAIIFYVYKLFKAAGWITSPKIEVTESPSYIDKALTIFYKYNIGPYSNVSNLMLDAAKMGEGKGKSFGIYYSNPQTVPTHLLQSAAGVIIEESDETYEKDLLEAGYEKMILPKARIFIFIQFQI
;
A
#
# COMPACT_ATOMS: atom_id res chain seq x y z
N MET A 1 30.56 -38.16 11.50
CA MET A 1 30.84 -36.75 11.10
C MET A 1 29.94 -36.26 9.97
N ILE A 2 29.83 -36.95 8.83
CA ILE A 2 29.01 -36.49 7.68
C ILE A 2 27.54 -36.18 8.05
N TYR A 3 26.90 -37.04 8.85
CA TYR A 3 25.52 -36.85 9.29
C TYR A 3 25.31 -35.59 10.14
N LEU A 4 26.29 -35.23 10.99
CA LEU A 4 26.23 -34.01 11.81
C LEU A 4 26.35 -32.76 10.94
N VAL A 5 27.19 -32.81 9.90
CA VAL A 5 27.34 -31.71 8.93
C VAL A 5 26.06 -31.52 8.12
N LEU A 6 25.46 -32.61 7.65
CA LEU A 6 24.19 -32.57 6.90
C LEU A 6 23.03 -32.05 7.77
N LEU A 7 22.97 -32.47 9.04
CA LEU A 7 21.98 -31.96 9.99
C LEU A 7 22.15 -30.45 10.23
N ALA A 8 23.38 -30.00 10.50
CA ALA A 8 23.68 -28.59 10.71
C ALA A 8 23.35 -27.73 9.47
N ALA A 9 23.69 -28.21 8.27
CA ALA A 9 23.35 -27.54 7.02
C ALA A 9 21.82 -27.45 6.81
N SER A 10 21.08 -28.51 7.12
CA SER A 10 19.62 -28.54 7.02
C SER A 10 18.96 -27.52 7.94
N VAL A 11 19.43 -27.43 9.20
CA VAL A 11 18.93 -26.44 10.17
C VAL A 11 19.24 -25.01 9.71
N ALA A 12 20.43 -24.76 9.17
CA ALA A 12 20.81 -23.45 8.65
C ALA A 12 19.91 -23.02 7.47
N ILE A 13 19.59 -23.95 6.55
CA ILE A 13 18.67 -23.70 5.42
C ILE A 13 17.27 -23.38 5.95
N ILE A 14 16.74 -24.18 6.87
CA ILE A 14 15.41 -23.94 7.46
C ILE A 14 15.35 -22.57 8.13
N PHE A 15 16.39 -22.22 8.90
CA PHE A 15 16.45 -20.91 9.57
C PHE A 15 16.54 -19.74 8.58
N TYR A 16 17.29 -19.90 7.49
CA TYR A 16 17.36 -18.90 6.44
C TYR A 16 16.02 -18.72 5.72
N VAL A 17 15.37 -19.83 5.36
CA VAL A 17 14.02 -19.81 4.76
C VAL A 17 13.02 -19.16 5.71
N TYR A 18 13.04 -19.50 7.00
CA TYR A 18 12.19 -18.86 8.01
C TYR A 18 12.40 -17.33 8.06
N LYS A 19 13.65 -16.85 7.99
CA LYS A 19 13.93 -15.42 7.93
C LYS A 19 13.34 -14.77 6.69
N LEU A 20 13.41 -15.41 5.53
CA LEU A 20 12.80 -14.91 4.28
C LEU A 20 11.28 -14.82 4.40
N PHE A 21 10.62 -15.88 4.90
CA PHE A 21 9.18 -15.89 5.10
C PHE A 21 8.71 -14.83 6.10
N LYS A 22 9.49 -14.60 7.17
CA LYS A 22 9.23 -13.55 8.14
C LYS A 22 9.38 -12.16 7.52
N ALA A 23 10.44 -11.92 6.74
CA ALA A 23 10.66 -10.64 6.05
C ALA A 23 9.63 -10.37 4.94
N ALA A 24 9.05 -11.42 4.34
CA ALA A 24 7.95 -11.30 3.39
C ALA A 24 6.58 -11.09 4.06
N GLY A 25 6.53 -11.08 5.40
CA GLY A 25 5.29 -10.90 6.16
C GLY A 25 4.36 -12.12 6.19
N TRP A 26 4.79 -13.30 5.73
CA TRP A 26 3.92 -14.48 5.62
C TRP A 26 3.63 -15.16 6.97
N ILE A 27 4.47 -14.91 7.99
CA ILE A 27 4.36 -15.50 9.33
C ILE A 27 3.96 -14.45 10.38
N THR A 28 3.90 -13.17 10.01
CA THR A 28 3.48 -12.11 10.93
C THR A 28 1.96 -11.99 10.96
N SER A 29 1.39 -12.09 12.16
CA SER A 29 -0.03 -11.80 12.33
C SER A 29 -0.28 -10.30 12.18
N PRO A 30 -1.28 -9.88 11.40
CA PRO A 30 -1.61 -8.47 11.28
C PRO A 30 -2.11 -7.94 12.63
N LYS A 31 -1.70 -6.72 12.97
CA LYS A 31 -2.24 -6.03 14.14
C LYS A 31 -3.52 -5.32 13.72
N ILE A 32 -4.63 -5.67 14.35
CA ILE A 32 -5.94 -5.03 14.13
C ILE A 32 -6.13 -4.00 15.23
N GLU A 33 -6.30 -2.74 14.84
CA GLU A 33 -6.56 -1.65 15.78
C GLU A 33 -7.76 -0.84 15.32
N VAL A 34 -8.60 -0.46 16.29
CA VAL A 34 -9.71 0.48 16.09
C VAL A 34 -9.33 1.75 16.84
N THR A 35 -9.20 2.86 16.11
CA THR A 35 -8.84 4.16 16.69
C THR A 35 -9.60 5.28 16.00
N GLU A 36 -9.94 6.31 16.76
CA GLU A 36 -10.54 7.55 16.26
C GLU A 36 -9.47 8.55 15.77
N SER A 37 -8.19 8.28 16.08
CA SER A 37 -7.06 9.20 15.84
C SER A 37 -5.86 8.47 15.26
N PRO A 38 -5.90 8.05 13.99
CA PRO A 38 -4.75 7.44 13.35
C PRO A 38 -3.64 8.44 13.06
N SER A 39 -2.41 8.04 13.34
CA SER A 39 -1.20 8.85 13.14
C SER A 39 -0.96 9.32 11.69
N TYR A 40 -1.66 8.76 10.70
CA TYR A 40 -1.46 9.07 9.27
C TYR A 40 -2.67 9.70 8.58
N ILE A 41 -3.84 9.78 9.24
CA ILE A 41 -5.11 10.27 8.65
C ILE A 41 -5.93 11.10 9.68
N ASP A 42 -5.26 11.69 10.67
CA ASP A 42 -5.90 12.53 11.69
C ASP A 42 -6.31 13.93 11.18
N LYS A 43 -5.79 14.32 10.01
CA LYS A 43 -6.05 15.56 9.28
C LYS A 43 -6.62 15.28 7.89
N ALA A 44 -7.18 16.31 7.26
CA ALA A 44 -7.54 16.25 5.85
C ALA A 44 -6.27 16.00 5.01
N LEU A 45 -6.34 15.09 4.05
CA LEU A 45 -5.20 14.70 3.23
C LEU A 45 -5.35 15.25 1.81
N THR A 46 -4.33 15.94 1.33
CA THR A 46 -4.22 16.26 -0.09
C THR A 46 -3.70 15.03 -0.81
N ILE A 47 -4.48 14.56 -1.77
CA ILE A 47 -4.11 13.41 -2.60
C ILE A 47 -4.13 13.76 -4.08
N PHE A 48 -3.24 13.11 -4.80
CA PHE A 48 -3.20 13.12 -6.26
C PHE A 48 -3.41 11.69 -6.73
N TYR A 49 -4.46 11.43 -7.50
CA TYR A 49 -4.86 10.06 -7.85
C TYR A 49 -5.22 9.89 -9.32
N LYS A 50 -5.10 8.65 -9.79
CA LYS A 50 -5.66 8.20 -11.06
C LYS A 50 -6.76 7.20 -10.77
N TYR A 51 -7.87 7.38 -11.47
CA TYR A 51 -9.02 6.50 -11.36
C TYR A 51 -8.91 5.32 -12.32
N ASN A 52 -9.42 4.16 -11.91
CA ASN A 52 -9.43 2.93 -12.67
C ASN A 52 -10.80 2.25 -12.57
N ILE A 53 -11.38 1.95 -13.73
CA ILE A 53 -12.51 1.03 -13.88
C ILE A 53 -12.00 -0.25 -14.52
N GLY A 54 -12.26 -1.38 -13.86
CA GLY A 54 -11.86 -2.70 -14.31
C GLY A 54 -11.09 -3.47 -13.24
N PRO A 55 -10.43 -4.58 -13.61
CA PRO A 55 -9.80 -5.50 -12.67
C PRO A 55 -8.84 -4.80 -11.71
N TYR A 56 -8.87 -5.18 -10.42
CA TYR A 56 -7.90 -4.68 -9.44
C TYR A 56 -6.46 -5.10 -9.73
N SER A 57 -6.23 -6.11 -10.57
CA SER A 57 -4.89 -6.42 -11.10
C SER A 57 -4.26 -5.24 -11.84
N ASN A 58 -5.06 -4.34 -12.43
CA ASN A 58 -4.57 -3.17 -13.15
C ASN A 58 -4.07 -2.06 -12.21
N VAL A 59 -4.52 -2.08 -10.95
CA VAL A 59 -4.13 -1.08 -9.93
C VAL A 59 -2.66 -1.22 -9.57
N SER A 60 -2.07 -2.40 -9.73
CA SER A 60 -0.64 -2.65 -9.44
C SER A 60 0.29 -1.70 -10.20
N ASN A 61 0.07 -1.51 -11.50
CA ASN A 61 0.86 -0.58 -12.31
C ASN A 61 0.67 0.87 -11.87
N LEU A 62 -0.58 1.28 -11.59
CA LEU A 62 -0.86 2.62 -11.09
C LEU A 62 -0.21 2.87 -9.72
N MET A 63 -0.19 1.86 -8.84
CA MET A 63 0.50 1.93 -7.55
C MET A 63 2.02 2.04 -7.71
N LEU A 64 2.62 1.31 -8.64
CA LEU A 64 4.05 1.39 -8.92
C LEU A 64 4.42 2.77 -9.47
N ASP A 65 3.63 3.32 -10.38
CA ASP A 65 3.85 4.66 -10.93
C ASP A 65 3.67 5.72 -9.85
N ALA A 66 2.65 5.59 -9.00
CA ALA A 66 2.46 6.48 -7.87
C ALA A 66 3.62 6.38 -6.86
N ALA A 67 4.12 5.18 -6.57
CA ALA A 67 5.26 4.99 -5.67
C ALA A 67 6.53 5.68 -6.19
N LYS A 68 6.78 5.62 -7.51
CA LYS A 68 7.89 6.33 -8.15
C LYS A 68 7.71 7.84 -8.08
N MET A 69 6.52 8.35 -8.40
CA MET A 69 6.25 9.79 -8.33
C MET A 69 6.41 10.31 -6.89
N GLY A 70 5.96 9.51 -5.91
CA GLY A 70 6.03 9.85 -4.49
C GLY A 70 7.40 9.67 -3.82
N GLU A 71 8.40 9.14 -4.50
CA GLU A 71 9.70 8.82 -3.89
C GLU A 71 10.34 10.07 -3.25
N GLY A 72 10.52 10.02 -1.92
CA GLY A 72 11.06 11.13 -1.14
C GLY A 72 10.12 12.33 -0.91
N LYS A 73 8.91 12.33 -1.50
CA LYS A 73 7.96 13.46 -1.46
C LYS A 73 6.59 13.12 -0.87
N GLY A 74 6.22 11.84 -0.82
CA GLY A 74 4.90 11.43 -0.33
C GLY A 74 4.80 9.91 -0.14
N LYS A 75 3.57 9.46 0.15
CA LYS A 75 3.26 8.04 0.33
C LYS A 75 2.29 7.58 -0.75
N SER A 76 2.56 6.47 -1.41
CA SER A 76 1.60 5.88 -2.35
C SER A 76 0.42 5.26 -1.60
N PHE A 77 -0.74 5.26 -2.23
CA PHE A 77 -1.97 4.66 -1.69
C PHE A 77 -2.84 4.06 -2.80
N GLY A 78 -3.79 3.22 -2.38
CA GLY A 78 -4.86 2.70 -3.23
C GLY A 78 -6.20 2.75 -2.49
N ILE A 79 -7.27 3.09 -3.22
CA ILE A 79 -8.66 3.08 -2.76
C ILE A 79 -9.42 2.07 -3.62
N TYR A 80 -10.18 1.19 -2.97
CA TYR A 80 -10.99 0.17 -3.63
C TYR A 80 -12.46 0.41 -3.26
N TYR A 81 -13.25 0.90 -4.20
CA TYR A 81 -14.63 1.33 -3.94
C TYR A 81 -15.64 0.17 -4.04
N SER A 82 -15.29 -0.89 -4.76
CA SER A 82 -16.20 -2.02 -5.04
C SER A 82 -15.79 -3.29 -4.29
N ASN A 83 -16.77 -4.11 -3.92
CA ASN A 83 -16.49 -5.45 -3.43
C ASN A 83 -16.28 -6.41 -4.63
N PRO A 84 -15.09 -7.01 -4.81
CA PRO A 84 -14.80 -7.88 -5.95
C PRO A 84 -15.60 -9.20 -5.94
N GLN A 85 -16.24 -9.55 -4.83
CA GLN A 85 -17.10 -10.73 -4.74
C GLN A 85 -18.52 -10.47 -5.26
N THR A 86 -18.95 -9.20 -5.34
CA THR A 86 -20.33 -8.83 -5.71
C THR A 86 -20.43 -8.00 -6.96
N VAL A 87 -19.37 -7.28 -7.33
CA VAL A 87 -19.34 -6.43 -8.53
C VAL A 87 -18.57 -7.14 -9.65
N PRO A 88 -19.13 -7.21 -10.88
CA PRO A 88 -18.42 -7.78 -12.03
C PRO A 88 -17.06 -7.11 -12.25
N THR A 89 -16.04 -7.90 -12.63
CA THR A 89 -14.65 -7.43 -12.71
C THR A 89 -14.45 -6.19 -13.58
N HIS A 90 -15.18 -6.08 -14.71
CA HIS A 90 -15.08 -4.94 -15.62
C HIS A 90 -15.76 -3.66 -15.11
N LEU A 91 -16.48 -3.73 -13.98
CA LEU A 91 -17.15 -2.62 -13.32
C LEU A 91 -16.51 -2.27 -11.97
N LEU A 92 -15.45 -2.97 -11.56
CA LEU A 92 -14.76 -2.67 -10.32
C LEU A 92 -14.14 -1.29 -10.38
N GLN A 93 -14.34 -0.51 -9.33
CA GLN A 93 -13.86 0.86 -9.26
C GLN A 93 -12.75 0.97 -8.22
N SER A 94 -11.67 1.64 -8.62
CA SER A 94 -10.49 1.83 -7.78
C SER A 94 -9.78 3.13 -8.12
N ALA A 95 -8.92 3.60 -7.22
CA ALA A 95 -8.01 4.69 -7.47
C ALA A 95 -6.65 4.36 -6.86
N ALA A 96 -5.57 4.86 -7.45
CA ALA A 96 -4.24 4.80 -6.85
C ALA A 96 -3.53 6.15 -7.05
N GLY A 97 -2.66 6.50 -6.10
CA GLY A 97 -2.13 7.85 -6.07
C GLY A 97 -1.08 8.08 -5.00
N VAL A 98 -0.75 9.35 -4.78
CA VAL A 98 0.20 9.81 -3.77
C VAL A 98 -0.49 10.74 -2.78
N ILE A 99 -0.26 10.50 -1.49
CA ILE A 99 -0.60 11.41 -0.39
C ILE A 99 0.57 12.37 -0.21
N ILE A 100 0.28 13.66 -0.20
CA ILE A 100 1.27 14.71 0.01
C ILE A 100 0.98 15.38 1.36
N GLU A 101 1.97 15.35 2.26
CA GLU A 101 1.86 16.00 3.57
C GLU A 101 2.23 17.50 3.51
N GLU A 102 3.16 17.87 2.63
CA GLU A 102 3.60 19.25 2.38
C GLU A 102 3.59 19.55 0.87
N SER A 103 2.87 20.59 0.46
CA SER A 103 2.73 20.95 -0.96
C SER A 103 3.93 21.73 -1.48
N ASP A 104 4.62 21.18 -2.49
CA ASP A 104 5.53 21.90 -3.37
C ASP A 104 4.79 22.15 -4.69
N GLU A 105 4.55 23.42 -5.05
CA GLU A 105 3.82 23.81 -6.27
C GLU A 105 4.41 23.19 -7.54
N THR A 106 5.74 23.02 -7.59
CA THR A 106 6.43 22.38 -8.72
C THR A 106 6.03 20.92 -8.83
N TYR A 107 6.04 20.22 -7.70
CA TYR A 107 5.69 18.80 -7.63
C TYR A 107 4.20 18.55 -7.89
N GLU A 108 3.32 19.43 -7.39
CA GLU A 108 1.89 19.36 -7.72
C GLU A 108 1.67 19.50 -9.23
N LYS A 109 2.38 20.43 -9.87
CA LYS A 109 2.29 20.61 -11.33
C LYS A 109 2.76 19.36 -12.07
N ASP A 110 3.88 18.75 -11.67
CA ASP A 110 4.39 17.51 -12.28
C ASP A 110 3.34 16.38 -12.20
N LEU A 111 2.63 16.27 -11.08
CA LEU A 111 1.57 15.27 -10.90
C LEU A 111 0.36 15.54 -11.80
N LEU A 112 -0.07 16.80 -11.92
CA LEU A 112 -1.17 17.18 -12.80
C LEU A 112 -0.81 16.93 -14.28
N GLU A 113 0.40 17.28 -14.69
CA GLU A 113 0.92 17.02 -16.05
C GLU A 113 1.05 15.51 -16.34
N ALA A 114 1.38 14.71 -15.32
CA ALA A 114 1.36 13.25 -15.41
C ALA A 114 -0.06 12.65 -15.44
N GLY A 115 -1.11 13.46 -15.38
CA GLY A 115 -2.51 13.06 -15.50
C GLY A 115 -3.14 12.59 -14.19
N TYR A 116 -2.62 13.02 -13.04
CA TYR A 116 -3.28 12.81 -11.74
C TYR A 116 -4.31 13.92 -11.49
N GLU A 117 -5.37 13.56 -10.76
CA GLU A 117 -6.38 14.50 -10.28
C GLU A 117 -6.13 14.84 -8.81
N LYS A 118 -6.29 16.12 -8.45
CA LYS A 118 -6.17 16.60 -7.06
C LYS A 118 -7.50 16.46 -6.33
N MET A 119 -7.48 15.84 -5.15
CA MET A 119 -8.62 15.79 -4.24
C MET A 119 -8.15 15.99 -2.79
N ILE A 120 -9.02 16.58 -1.97
CA ILE A 120 -8.85 16.63 -0.53
C ILE A 120 -9.72 15.53 0.08
N LEU A 121 -9.08 14.51 0.64
CA LEU A 121 -9.77 13.51 1.45
C LEU A 121 -10.13 14.12 2.81
N PRO A 122 -11.43 14.20 3.15
CA PRO A 122 -11.85 14.74 4.44
C PRO A 122 -11.41 13.82 5.57
N LYS A 123 -11.23 14.40 6.76
CA LYS A 123 -11.01 13.64 7.99
C LYS A 123 -12.18 12.68 8.22
N ALA A 124 -11.89 11.38 8.35
CA ALA A 124 -12.91 10.40 8.76
C ALA A 124 -13.04 10.37 10.30
N ARG A 125 -14.20 9.93 10.78
CA ARG A 125 -14.49 9.83 12.23
C ARG A 125 -14.10 8.48 12.83
N ILE A 126 -14.18 7.42 12.04
CA ILE A 126 -13.94 6.05 12.47
C ILE A 126 -13.05 5.39 11.44
N PHE A 127 -12.02 4.72 11.92
CA PHE A 127 -11.10 3.97 11.09
C PHE A 127 -10.87 2.58 11.66
N ILE A 128 -10.76 1.61 10.77
CA ILE A 128 -10.36 0.24 11.09
C ILE A 128 -9.00 0.04 10.42
N PHE A 129 -7.97 -0.16 11.23
CA PHE A 129 -6.60 -0.38 10.74
C PHE A 129 -6.25 -1.85 10.78
N ILE A 130 -5.61 -2.28 9.70
CA ILE A 130 -4.91 -3.55 9.63
C ILE A 130 -3.48 -3.21 9.27
N GLN A 131 -2.59 -3.24 10.25
CA GLN A 131 -1.16 -2.99 10.02
C GLN A 131 -0.45 -4.33 9.86
N PHE A 132 0.05 -4.59 8.66
CA PHE A 132 0.95 -5.69 8.40
C PHE A 132 2.34 -5.34 8.95
N GLN A 133 2.83 -6.13 9.90
CA GLN A 133 4.18 -6.00 10.43
C GLN A 133 5.12 -6.72 9.44
N ILE A 134 5.59 -6.00 8.43
CA ILE A 134 6.57 -6.48 7.43
C ILE A 134 7.92 -5.89 7.80
#